data_AF-A0A7J4G3H7-F1
#
_entry.id   AF-A0A7J4G3H7-F1
#
_cell.length_a   1.000
_cell.length_b   1.000
_cell.length_c   1.000
_cell.angle_alpha   90.00
_cell.angle_beta   90.00
_cell.angle_gamma   90.00
#
_symmetry.space_group_name_H-M   'P 1'
#
loop_
_entity.id
_entity.type
_entity.pdbx_description
1 polymer ?
#
loop_
_entity_poly.entity_id
_entity_poly.type
_entity_poly.pdbx_seq_one_letter_code
_entity_poly.pdbx_strand_id
1 'polypeptide(L)'
;MEHSKTLSEMVGGEIYLKCENLQKTGSFKVRGAITKISQLKDRVGGVVAVSAGNHAQGVAYAASLYNMESIIIMPRNASISKIEAKGKKLIIVRYEVDWTKTKPVE
;
A
#
# COMPACT_ATOMS: atom_id res chain seq x y z
N MET A 1 -4.12 -20.29 3.93
CA MET A 1 -4.40 -20.57 2.50
C MET A 1 -5.82 -21.04 2.47
N GLU A 2 -6.64 -20.56 1.54
CA GLU A 2 -8.04 -20.96 1.43
C GLU A 2 -8.21 -21.92 0.26
N HIS A 3 -8.85 -23.07 0.48
CA HIS A 3 -9.12 -24.02 -0.59
C HIS A 3 -10.29 -23.52 -1.45
N SER A 4 -10.17 -23.62 -2.78
CA SER A 4 -11.25 -23.25 -3.71
C SER A 4 -11.80 -24.47 -4.41
N LYS A 5 -12.90 -25.01 -3.90
CA LYS A 5 -13.57 -26.19 -4.47
C LYS A 5 -13.91 -26.00 -5.96
N THR A 6 -14.52 -24.88 -6.32
CA THR A 6 -14.92 -24.59 -7.71
C THR A 6 -13.72 -24.58 -8.67
N LEU A 7 -12.62 -23.90 -8.29
CA LEU A 7 -11.45 -23.85 -9.15
C LEU A 7 -10.75 -25.22 -9.22
N SER A 8 -10.72 -25.97 -8.11
CA SER A 8 -10.16 -27.31 -8.09
C SER A 8 -10.91 -28.26 -9.02
N GLU A 9 -12.24 -28.23 -9.02
CA GLU A 9 -13.10 -29.02 -9.91
C GLU A 9 -12.90 -28.64 -11.38
N MET A 10 -12.73 -27.34 -11.68
CA MET A 10 -12.53 -26.86 -13.06
C MET A 10 -11.20 -27.31 -13.68
N VAL A 11 -10.14 -27.46 -12.88
CA VAL A 11 -8.79 -27.78 -13.39
C VAL A 11 -8.35 -29.21 -13.13
N GLY A 12 -9.13 -30.00 -12.38
CA GLY A 12 -8.81 -31.40 -12.05
C GLY A 12 -7.65 -31.55 -11.07
N GLY A 13 -7.43 -30.57 -10.17
CA GLY A 13 -6.36 -30.59 -9.17
C GLY A 13 -6.61 -29.63 -8.01
N GLU A 14 -5.90 -29.79 -6.89
CA GLU A 14 -6.15 -28.99 -5.68
C GLU A 14 -5.64 -27.54 -5.81
N ILE A 15 -6.56 -26.57 -5.77
CA ILE A 15 -6.26 -25.14 -5.86
C ILE A 15 -6.46 -24.47 -4.50
N TYR A 16 -5.40 -23.80 -4.04
CA TYR A 16 -5.41 -22.98 -2.84
C TYR A 16 -5.11 -21.51 -3.16
N LEU A 17 -5.90 -20.61 -2.60
CA LEU A 17 -5.77 -19.17 -2.73
C LEU A 17 -4.99 -18.59 -1.57
N LYS A 18 -4.03 -17.72 -1.90
CA LYS A 18 -3.39 -16.83 -0.93
C LYS A 18 -4.20 -15.52 -0.89
N CYS A 19 -5.18 -15.45 0.01
CA CYS A 19 -6.09 -14.32 0.14
C CYS A 19 -5.42 -13.08 0.78
N GLU A 20 -4.47 -12.46 0.08
CA GLU A 20 -3.74 -11.27 0.55
C GLU A 20 -4.63 -10.02 0.68
N ASN A 21 -5.84 -10.04 0.12
CA ASN A 21 -6.85 -9.01 0.32
C ASN A 21 -7.37 -8.95 1.76
N LEU A 22 -7.17 -10.00 2.57
CA LEU A 22 -7.60 -10.05 3.97
C LEU A 22 -6.57 -9.43 4.95
N GLN A 23 -5.45 -8.90 4.43
CA GLN A 23 -4.46 -8.21 5.25
C GLN A 23 -5.01 -6.89 5.82
N LYS A 24 -4.34 -6.34 6.84
CA LYS A 24 -4.80 -5.14 7.57
C LYS A 24 -5.10 -3.92 6.71
N THR A 25 -4.46 -3.79 5.55
CA THR A 25 -4.69 -2.70 4.58
C THR A 25 -5.25 -3.21 3.25
N GLY A 26 -6.01 -4.30 3.28
CA GLY A 26 -6.71 -4.84 2.10
C GLY A 26 -5.81 -5.42 1.00
N SER A 27 -4.50 -5.60 1.25
CA SER A 27 -3.57 -6.18 0.28
C SER A 27 -2.22 -6.61 0.88
N PHE A 28 -1.43 -7.33 0.10
CA PHE A 28 -0.09 -7.79 0.49
C PHE A 28 0.91 -6.67 0.79
N LYS A 29 0.67 -5.43 0.32
CA LYS A 29 1.68 -4.35 0.37
C LYS A 29 2.02 -3.90 1.78
N VAL A 30 1.14 -4.14 2.76
CA VAL A 30 1.43 -3.90 4.18
C VAL A 30 2.64 -4.71 4.67
N ARG A 31 2.85 -5.92 4.12
CA ARG A 31 3.93 -6.81 4.55
C ARG A 31 5.29 -6.18 4.29
N GLY A 32 5.53 -5.74 3.05
CA GLY A 32 6.76 -5.06 2.66
C GLY A 32 6.98 -3.74 3.40
N ALA A 33 5.90 -2.97 3.61
CA ALA A 33 5.98 -1.71 4.37
C ALA A 33 6.41 -1.95 5.82
N ILE A 34 5.79 -2.92 6.52
CA ILE A 34 6.19 -3.30 7.89
C ILE A 34 7.62 -3.79 7.92
N THR A 35 8.01 -4.71 7.03
CA THR A 35 9.38 -5.25 6.99
C THR A 35 10.42 -4.15 6.79
N LYS A 36 10.17 -3.21 5.87
CA LYS A 36 11.12 -2.13 5.61
C LYS A 36 11.23 -1.17 6.79
N ILE A 37 10.10 -0.73 7.35
CA ILE A 37 10.07 0.25 8.44
C ILE A 37 10.62 -0.36 9.74
N SER A 38 10.36 -1.63 10.01
CA SER A 38 10.87 -2.32 11.21
C SER A 38 12.39 -2.37 11.27
N GLN A 39 13.05 -2.40 10.10
CA GLN A 39 14.50 -2.48 9.94
C GLN A 39 15.19 -1.12 9.90
N LEU A 40 14.45 -0.01 9.94
CA LEU A 40 15.06 1.33 10.00
C LEU A 40 15.76 1.50 11.35
N LYS A 41 17.09 1.67 11.28
CA LYS A 41 17.95 1.94 12.45
C LYS A 41 17.79 3.38 12.94
N ASP A 42 17.63 4.31 12.02
CA ASP A 42 17.31 5.70 12.31
C ASP A 42 15.86 5.98 11.89
N ARG A 43 15.09 6.51 12.83
CA ARG A 43 13.67 6.84 12.66
C ARG A 43 13.43 8.35 12.75
N VAL A 44 14.49 9.15 12.86
CA VAL A 44 14.42 10.61 12.83
C VAL A 44 13.84 11.05 11.49
N GLY A 45 12.78 11.85 11.52
CA GLY A 45 12.13 12.41 10.34
C GLY A 45 10.97 11.60 9.73
N GLY A 46 10.66 10.41 10.24
CA GLY A 46 9.51 9.62 9.76
C GLY A 46 9.73 8.96 8.39
N VAL A 47 8.65 8.72 7.64
CA VAL A 47 8.70 8.10 6.30
C VAL A 47 7.87 8.85 5.27
N VAL A 48 8.29 8.78 4.00
CA VAL A 48 7.55 9.38 2.88
C VAL A 48 7.28 8.30 1.82
N ALA A 49 6.08 8.32 1.23
CA ALA A 49 5.76 7.49 0.08
C ALA A 49 4.94 8.26 -0.97
N VAL A 50 5.31 8.12 -2.24
CA VAL A 50 4.54 8.63 -3.37
C VAL A 50 3.66 7.49 -3.90
N SER A 51 2.40 7.47 -3.48
CA SER A 51 1.44 6.46 -3.93
C SER A 51 0.02 6.89 -3.62
N ALA A 52 -0.91 6.48 -4.48
CA ALA A 52 -2.35 6.73 -4.34
C ALA A 52 -3.16 5.44 -4.11
N GLY A 53 -2.57 4.39 -3.53
CA GLY A 53 -3.25 3.09 -3.40
C GLY A 53 -2.70 2.20 -2.29
N ASN A 54 -2.79 0.89 -2.47
CA ASN A 54 -2.40 -0.14 -1.49
C ASN A 54 -1.02 0.09 -0.83
N HIS A 55 -0.05 0.66 -1.53
CA HIS A 55 1.26 0.97 -0.96
C HIS A 55 1.18 2.12 0.06
N ALA A 56 0.46 3.20 -0.26
CA ALA A 56 0.23 4.31 0.65
C ALA A 56 -0.44 3.85 1.95
N GLN A 57 -1.48 3.01 1.85
CA GLN A 57 -2.12 2.44 3.03
C GLN A 57 -1.16 1.56 3.84
N GLY A 58 -0.38 0.71 3.17
CA GLY A 58 0.64 -0.13 3.80
C GLY A 58 1.68 0.69 4.58
N VAL A 59 2.20 1.77 3.98
CA VAL A 59 3.19 2.66 4.61
C VAL A 59 2.59 3.43 5.78
N ALA A 60 1.42 4.05 5.61
CA ALA A 60 0.76 4.81 6.68
C ALA A 60 0.43 3.92 7.89
N TYR A 61 -0.04 2.70 7.64
CA TYR A 61 -0.30 1.72 8.69
C TYR A 61 1.00 1.28 9.39
N ALA A 62 2.03 0.91 8.64
CA ALA A 62 3.30 0.47 9.19
C ALA A 62 3.99 1.58 10.00
N ALA A 63 4.02 2.82 9.52
CA ALA A 63 4.55 3.96 10.26
C ALA A 63 3.82 4.15 11.60
N SER A 64 2.50 3.99 11.60
CA SER A 64 1.68 4.10 12.80
C SER A 64 1.95 3.00 13.84
N LEU A 65 2.28 1.78 13.39
CA LEU A 65 2.70 0.70 14.29
C LEU A 65 4.01 1.03 15.03
N TYR A 66 4.91 1.76 14.38
CA TYR A 66 6.20 2.14 14.95
C TYR A 66 6.23 3.58 15.53
N ASN A 67 5.06 4.21 15.70
CA ASN A 67 4.88 5.58 16.19
C ASN A 67 5.64 6.66 15.41
N MET A 68 5.87 6.41 14.12
CA MET A 68 6.54 7.33 13.19
C MET A 68 5.52 8.19 12.45
N GLU A 69 5.96 9.38 12.04
CA GLU A 69 5.21 10.21 11.09
C GLU A 69 5.30 9.62 9.68
N SER A 70 4.22 9.77 8.91
CA SER A 70 4.17 9.37 7.51
C SER A 70 3.61 10.48 6.63
N ILE A 71 4.30 10.75 5.53
CA ILE A 71 3.86 11.67 4.48
C ILE A 71 3.50 10.84 3.25
N ILE A 72 2.24 10.93 2.81
CA ILE A 72 1.76 10.28 1.60
C ILE A 72 1.52 11.33 0.53
N ILE A 73 2.24 11.22 -0.57
CA ILE A 73 2.14 12.13 -1.71
C ILE A 73 1.34 11.44 -2.81
N MET A 74 0.28 12.09 -3.30
CA MET A 74 -0.59 11.52 -4.34
C MET A 74 -1.14 12.58 -5.31
N PRO A 75 -1.47 12.20 -6.55
CA PRO A 75 -2.15 13.10 -7.49
C PRO A 75 -3.49 13.63 -6.95
N ARG A 76 -3.88 14.86 -7.30
CA ARG A 76 -5.19 15.44 -6.95
C ARG A 76 -6.36 14.62 -7.51
N ASN A 77 -6.18 14.02 -8.68
CA ASN A 77 -7.18 13.18 -9.34
C ASN A 77 -7.19 11.72 -8.85
N ALA A 78 -6.43 11.39 -7.81
CA ALA A 78 -6.52 10.07 -7.18
C ALA A 78 -7.95 9.83 -6.67
N SER A 79 -8.53 8.68 -7.05
CA SER A 79 -9.86 8.27 -6.59
C SER A 79 -9.95 8.27 -5.07
N ILE A 80 -10.99 8.91 -4.53
CA ILE A 80 -11.25 9.05 -3.08
C ILE A 80 -11.31 7.68 -2.39
N SER A 81 -11.83 6.65 -3.07
CA SER A 81 -11.88 5.27 -2.57
C SER A 81 -10.49 4.67 -2.26
N LYS A 82 -9.41 5.33 -2.71
CA LYS A 82 -8.02 4.94 -2.41
C LYS A 82 -7.34 5.84 -1.37
N ILE A 83 -8.03 6.87 -0.88
CA ILE A 83 -7.53 7.87 0.10
C ILE A 83 -7.81 7.42 1.55
N GLU A 84 -8.17 6.16 1.75
CA GLU A 84 -8.37 5.57 3.09
C GLU A 84 -7.06 5.13 3.76
N ALA A 85 -5.94 5.82 3.50
CA ALA A 85 -4.74 5.62 4.28
C ALA A 85 -5.02 6.05 5.73
N LYS A 86 -5.04 5.11 6.66
CA LYS A 86 -5.27 5.37 8.09
C LYS A 86 -3.93 5.30 8.81
N GLY A 87 -3.54 6.40 9.43
CA GLY A 87 -2.36 6.45 10.27
C GLY A 87 -2.50 7.47 11.40
N LYS A 88 -1.87 7.19 12.54
CA LYS A 88 -1.93 8.06 13.74
C LYS A 88 -1.27 9.42 13.51
N LYS A 89 -0.28 9.47 12.62
CA LYS A 89 0.47 10.67 12.24
C LYS A 89 0.66 10.69 10.71
N LEU A 90 -0.38 11.11 10.00
CA LEU A 90 -0.46 11.06 8.55
C LEU A 90 -0.60 12.47 7.97
N ILE A 91 0.28 12.82 7.04
CA ILE A 91 0.18 14.03 6.22
C ILE A 91 -0.06 13.59 4.78
N ILE A 92 -1.12 14.11 4.15
CA ILE A 92 -1.40 13.87 2.74
C ILE A 92 -1.06 15.11 1.94
N VAL A 93 -0.12 14.98 1.01
CA VAL A 93 0.25 16.05 0.06
C VAL A 93 -0.33 15.70 -1.30
N ARG A 94 -1.14 16.61 -1.87
CA ARG A 94 -1.72 16.43 -3.20
C ARG A 94 -1.07 17.33 -4.23
N TYR A 95 -0.73 16.77 -5.39
CA TYR A 95 -0.11 17.50 -6.49
C TYR A 95 -0.92 17.38 -7.80
N GLU A 96 -0.78 18.35 -8.68
CA GLU A 96 -1.32 18.25 -10.04
C GLU A 96 -0.39 17.43 -10.92
N VAL A 97 -0.96 16.57 -11.74
CA VAL A 97 -0.21 15.78 -12.73
C VAL A 97 -0.64 16.22 -14.11
N ASP A 98 0.32 16.73 -14.87
CA ASP A 98 0.15 16.99 -16.29
C ASP A 98 0.76 15.84 -17.10
N TRP A 99 -0.08 14.87 -17.46
CA TRP A 99 0.31 13.73 -18.29
C TRP A 99 0.67 14.11 -19.72
N THR A 100 0.36 15.34 -20.17
CA THR A 100 0.74 15.80 -21.52
C THR A 100 2.23 16.15 -21.61
N LYS A 101 2.91 16.32 -20.46
CA LYS A 101 4.34 16.65 -20.38
C LYS A 101 5.25 15.44 -20.12
N THR A 102 4.68 14.27 -19.85
CA THR A 102 5.48 13.04 -19.71
C THR A 102 5.93 12.55 -21.07
N LYS A 103 7.20 12.80 -21.41
CA LYS A 103 7.85 12.09 -22.51
C LYS A 103 8.08 10.63 -22.09
N PRO A 104 7.88 9.64 -22.97
CA PRO A 104 8.39 8.30 -22.74
C PRO A 104 9.88 8.40 -22.41
N VAL A 105 10.32 7.71 -21.36
CA VAL A 105 11.74 7.49 -21.11
C VAL A 105 12.15 6.38 -22.08
N GLU A 106 13.01 6.69 -23.05
CA GLU A 106 13.63 5.69 -23.94
C GLU A 106 14.50 4.70 -23.15
#